data_AF-A0A5E5PBS9-F1
#
_entry.id   AF-A0A5E5PBS9-F1
#
_cell.length_a   1.000
_cell.length_b   1.000
_cell.length_c   1.000
_cell.angle_alpha   90.00
_cell.angle_beta   90.00
_cell.angle_gamma   90.00
#
_symmetry.space_group_name_H-M   'P 1'
#
loop_
_entity.id
_entity.type
_entity.pdbx_description
1 polymer ?
#
loop_
_entity_poly.entity_id
_entity_poly.type
_entity_poly.pdbx_seq_one_letter_code
_entity_poly.pdbx_strand_id
1 'polypeptide(L)'
;MKHDILECMDRGVWYCVETLSSLTGYAQRGTRETCLLLVGEGLLDMETLNEKRRFRLAMTRRASRQPDYTSVPTRAAGPYRPRWTPMRTYDRDVRSHQRLCEEVR
;
A
#
# COMPACT_ATOMS: atom_id res chain seq x y z
N MET A 1 -20.28 9.00 -15.82
CA MET A 1 -21.37 8.58 -14.92
C MET A 1 -20.90 7.78 -13.71
N LYS A 2 -20.30 6.58 -13.86
CA LYS A 2 -19.80 5.81 -12.68
C LYS A 2 -18.78 6.60 -11.84
N HIS A 3 -17.79 7.19 -12.50
CA HIS A 3 -16.75 7.97 -11.84
C HIS A 3 -17.31 9.19 -11.10
N ASP A 4 -18.15 9.97 -11.78
CA ASP A 4 -18.79 11.17 -11.20
C ASP A 4 -19.66 10.83 -9.97
N ILE A 5 -20.40 9.71 -10.00
CA ILE A 5 -21.17 9.25 -8.83
C ILE A 5 -20.23 8.95 -7.65
N LEU A 6 -19.08 8.32 -7.89
CA LEU A 6 -18.13 7.99 -6.83
C LEU A 6 -17.40 9.23 -6.31
N GLU A 7 -17.07 10.21 -7.16
CA GLU A 7 -16.42 11.46 -6.75
C GLU A 7 -17.34 12.35 -5.91
N CYS A 8 -18.65 12.32 -6.15
CA CYS A 8 -19.63 13.09 -5.36
C CYS A 8 -19.95 12.48 -3.99
N MET A 9 -19.45 11.28 -3.67
CA MET A 9 -19.80 10.58 -2.43
C MET A 9 -18.71 10.71 -1.35
N ASP A 10 -19.14 11.06 -0.14
CA ASP A 10 -18.26 11.09 1.01
C ASP A 10 -18.11 9.73 1.69
N ARG A 11 -16.94 9.55 2.31
CA ARG A 11 -16.58 8.34 3.04
C ARG A 11 -17.52 8.10 4.22
N GLY A 12 -18.24 6.98 4.20
CA GLY A 12 -19.09 6.55 5.32
C GLY A 12 -20.46 7.24 5.39
N VAL A 13 -20.79 8.10 4.43
CA VAL A 13 -22.10 8.76 4.33
C VAL A 13 -23.03 7.94 3.43
N TRP A 14 -24.30 7.83 3.85
CA TRP A 14 -25.35 7.18 3.08
C TRP A 14 -26.12 8.20 2.25
N TYR A 15 -26.26 7.92 0.95
CA TYR A 15 -26.98 8.78 0.01
C TYR A 15 -28.20 8.06 -0.58
N CYS A 16 -29.29 8.80 -0.75
CA CYS A 16 -30.44 8.35 -1.53
C CYS A 16 -30.18 8.57 -3.04
N VAL A 17 -30.89 7.82 -3.89
CA VAL A 17 -30.83 8.01 -5.35
C VAL A 17 -31.17 9.45 -5.75
N GLU A 18 -32.17 10.04 -5.09
CA GLU A 18 -32.61 11.43 -5.30
C GLU A 18 -31.45 12.42 -5.12
N THR A 19 -30.67 12.26 -4.05
CA THR A 19 -29.52 13.11 -3.72
C THR A 19 -28.36 12.90 -4.69
N LEU A 20 -28.06 11.66 -5.05
CA LEU A 20 -27.00 11.37 -6.03
C LEU A 20 -27.35 11.91 -7.42
N SER A 21 -28.62 11.81 -7.81
CA SER A 21 -29.15 12.36 -9.05
C SER A 21 -29.05 13.89 -9.07
N SER A 22 -29.35 14.57 -7.96
CA SER A 22 -29.23 16.03 -7.89
C SER A 22 -27.77 16.52 -7.88
N LEU A 23 -26.85 15.79 -7.25
CA LEU A 23 -25.42 16.14 -7.21
C LEU A 23 -24.73 15.93 -8.56
N THR A 24 -25.10 14.87 -9.29
CA THR A 24 -24.46 14.52 -10.57
C THR A 24 -25.18 15.09 -11.79
N GLY A 25 -26.41 15.58 -11.63
CA GLY A 25 -27.26 16.08 -12.73
C GLY A 25 -27.83 15.00 -13.64
N TYR A 26 -27.66 13.70 -13.30
CA TYR A 26 -28.19 12.58 -14.08
C TYR A 26 -29.62 12.23 -13.72
N ALA A 27 -30.36 11.63 -14.65
CA ALA A 27 -31.70 11.13 -14.41
C ALA A 27 -31.72 10.01 -13.35
N GLN A 28 -32.64 10.07 -12.41
CA GLN A 28 -32.74 9.14 -11.26
C GLN A 28 -32.72 7.66 -11.67
N ARG A 29 -33.37 7.30 -12.79
CA ARG A 29 -33.39 5.92 -13.29
C ARG A 29 -31.98 5.43 -13.66
N GLY A 30 -31.22 6.24 -14.40
CA GLY A 30 -29.85 5.92 -14.80
C GLY A 30 -28.91 5.88 -13.59
N THR A 31 -29.07 6.82 -12.65
CA THR A 31 -28.32 6.82 -11.37
C THR A 31 -28.58 5.54 -10.59
N ARG A 32 -29.85 5.12 -10.46
CA ARG A 32 -30.22 3.89 -9.76
C ARG A 32 -29.60 2.65 -10.40
N GLU A 33 -29.72 2.50 -11.72
CA GLU A 33 -29.17 1.36 -12.46
C GLU A 33 -27.64 1.30 -12.27
N THR A 34 -26.97 2.46 -12.30
CA THR A 34 -25.52 2.53 -12.11
C THR A 34 -25.09 2.24 -10.68
N CYS A 35 -25.83 2.72 -9.67
CA CYS A 35 -25.57 2.37 -8.28
C CYS A 35 -25.71 0.85 -8.06
N LEU A 36 -26.70 0.19 -8.67
CA LEU A 36 -26.84 -1.26 -8.57
C LEU A 36 -25.67 -2.01 -9.21
N LEU A 37 -25.16 -1.53 -10.36
CA LEU A 37 -23.95 -2.09 -10.97
C LEU A 37 -22.74 -1.93 -10.05
N LEU A 38 -22.55 -0.75 -9.46
CA LEU A 38 -21.44 -0.48 -8.54
C LEU A 38 -21.51 -1.30 -7.24
N VAL A 39 -22.72 -1.64 -6.78
CA VAL A 39 -22.93 -2.59 -5.69
C VAL A 39 -22.51 -4.00 -6.11
N GLY A 40 -22.87 -4.44 -7.32
CA GLY A 40 -22.42 -5.72 -7.88
C GLY A 40 -20.90 -5.80 -8.06
N GLU A 41 -20.25 -4.67 -8.32
CA GLU A 41 -18.79 -4.53 -8.41
C GLU A 41 -18.10 -4.42 -7.04
N GLY A 42 -18.87 -4.37 -5.95
CA GLY A 42 -18.33 -4.26 -4.58
C GLY A 42 -17.75 -2.88 -4.23
N LEU A 43 -18.08 -1.85 -5.00
CA LEU A 43 -17.65 -0.46 -4.79
C LEU A 43 -18.62 0.34 -3.93
N LEU A 44 -19.88 -0.08 -3.86
CA LEU A 44 -20.91 0.51 -3.00
C LEU A 44 -21.56 -0.54 -2.11
N ASP A 45 -21.90 -0.16 -0.89
CA ASP A 45 -22.83 -0.92 -0.05
C ASP A 45 -24.25 -0.39 -0.31
N MET A 46 -25.24 -1.28 -0.22
CA MET A 46 -26.67 -0.94 -0.33
C MET A 46 -27.42 -1.32 0.94
N GLU A 47 -28.26 -0.42 1.42
CA GLU A 47 -29.19 -0.65 2.53
C GLU A 47 -30.59 -0.20 2.12
N THR A 48 -31.62 -0.87 2.63
CA THR A 48 -33.01 -0.45 2.44
C THR A 48 -33.58 -0.03 3.78
N LEU A 49 -33.91 1.25 3.92
CA LEU A 49 -34.46 1.83 5.15
C LEU A 49 -35.72 2.60 4.82
N ASN A 50 -36.84 2.28 5.48
CA ASN A 50 -38.16 2.85 5.22
C ASN A 50 -38.55 2.80 3.73
N GLU A 51 -38.41 1.61 3.11
CA GLU A 51 -38.69 1.35 1.69
C GLU A 51 -37.80 2.11 0.68
N LYS A 52 -36.94 3.02 1.16
CA LYS A 52 -35.98 3.77 0.34
C LYS A 52 -34.62 3.07 0.34
N ARG A 53 -34.06 2.90 -0.87
CA ARG A 53 -32.70 2.38 -1.04
C ARG A 53 -31.68 3.50 -0.83
N ARG A 54 -30.65 3.19 -0.05
CA ARG A 54 -29.51 4.06 0.22
C ARG A 54 -28.23 3.36 -0.19
N PHE A 55 -27.27 4.15 -0.62
CA PHE A 55 -25.96 3.70 -1.09
C PHE A 55 -24.87 4.43 -0.34
N ARG A 56 -23.80 3.74 0.03
CA ARG A 56 -22.57 4.36 0.53
C ARG A 56 -21.38 3.76 -0.20
N LEU A 57 -20.26 4.46 -0.20
CA LEU A 57 -18.99 3.87 -0.63
C LEU A 57 -18.73 2.61 0.19
N ALA A 58 -18.52 1.49 -0.50
CA ALA A 58 -18.06 0.26 0.12
C ALA A 58 -16.68 0.58 0.66
N MET A 59 -16.66 0.86 1.95
CA MET A 59 -15.42 0.85 2.69
C MET A 59 -15.02 -0.60 2.73
N THR A 60 -14.35 -1.06 1.67
CA THR A 60 -13.37 -2.10 1.87
C THR A 60 -12.50 -1.54 2.97
N ARG A 61 -12.75 -2.01 4.18
CA ARG A 61 -11.65 -2.39 5.03
C ARG A 61 -10.84 -3.28 4.08
N ARG A 62 -9.91 -2.68 3.34
CA ARG A 62 -8.53 -3.01 3.61
C ARG A 62 -8.51 -3.02 5.15
N ALA A 63 -8.81 -4.19 5.72
CA ALA A 63 -7.85 -4.78 6.61
C ALA A 63 -6.56 -4.43 5.91
N SER A 64 -5.92 -3.34 6.37
CA SER A 64 -4.49 -3.30 6.33
C SER A 64 -4.17 -4.71 6.77
N ARG A 65 -3.83 -5.58 5.82
CA ARG A 65 -3.28 -6.88 6.13
C ARG A 65 -2.11 -6.42 6.96
N GLN A 66 -2.31 -6.43 8.29
CA GLN A 66 -1.28 -6.01 9.21
C GLN A 66 -0.14 -6.88 8.74
N PRO A 67 0.97 -6.27 8.26
CA PRO A 67 2.11 -7.09 7.93
C PRO A 67 2.30 -7.92 9.19
N ASP A 68 2.23 -9.24 9.02
CA ASP A 68 2.37 -10.14 10.14
C ASP A 68 3.85 -10.05 10.51
N TYR A 69 4.19 -9.02 11.28
CA TYR A 69 5.48 -8.87 11.92
C TYR A 69 5.46 -9.90 13.05
N THR A 70 5.48 -11.18 12.67
CA THR A 70 6.03 -12.25 13.50
C THR A 70 7.53 -12.00 13.60
N SER A 71 7.91 -10.81 14.08
CA SER A 71 9.25 -10.55 14.57
C SER A 71 9.37 -11.39 15.84
N VAL A 72 9.95 -12.57 15.68
CA VAL A 72 10.45 -13.33 16.82
C VAL A 72 11.40 -12.37 17.55
N PRO A 73 11.19 -12.10 18.86
CA PRO A 73 12.11 -11.25 19.60
C PRO A 73 13.50 -11.88 19.49
N THR A 74 14.36 -11.24 18.69
CA THR A 74 15.74 -11.67 18.54
C THR A 74 16.41 -11.35 19.86
N ARG A 75 16.64 -12.38 20.68
CA ARG A 75 17.48 -12.22 21.89
C ARG A 75 18.80 -11.63 21.41
N ALA A 76 19.25 -10.56 22.06
CA ALA A 76 20.56 -9.98 21.79
C ALA A 76 21.59 -11.12 21.89
N ALA A 77 22.19 -11.49 20.77
CA ALA A 77 23.36 -12.37 20.79
C ALA A 77 24.43 -11.66 21.63
N GLY A 78 25.25 -12.46 22.33
CA GLY A 78 26.33 -11.92 23.16
C GLY A 78 27.22 -10.92 22.40
N PRO A 79 28.02 -10.12 23.13
CA PRO A 79 28.79 -9.03 22.55
C PRO A 79 29.55 -9.46 21.30
N TYR A 80 29.34 -8.71 20.20
CA TYR A 80 29.97 -8.96 18.92
C TYR A 80 31.49 -9.02 19.08
N ARG A 81 32.09 -10.16 18.69
CA ARG A 81 33.54 -10.32 18.60
C ARG A 81 33.94 -10.28 17.13
N PRO A 82 34.61 -9.21 16.65
CA PRO A 82 35.11 -9.17 15.28
C PRO A 82 36.10 -10.31 15.07
N ARG A 83 35.96 -11.03 13.95
CA ARG A 83 36.97 -11.97 13.49
C ARG A 83 37.96 -11.21 12.63
N TRP A 84 39.10 -10.88 13.20
CA TRP A 84 40.20 -10.29 12.45
C TRP A 84 40.84 -11.36 11.58
N THR A 85 40.83 -11.15 10.27
CA THR A 85 41.63 -11.91 9.32
C THR A 85 42.95 -11.18 9.10
N PRO A 86 44.11 -11.85 9.28
CA PRO A 86 45.40 -11.24 9.00
C PRO A 86 45.48 -10.81 7.53
N MET A 87 45.77 -9.53 7.32
CA MET A 87 45.92 -8.95 5.99
C MET A 87 47.25 -9.43 5.38
N ARG A 88 47.19 -10.36 4.43
CA ARG A 88 48.37 -10.94 3.74
C ARG A 88 48.91 -10.09 2.58
N THR A 89 48.26 -8.97 2.27
CA THR A 89 48.57 -8.17 1.07
C THR A 89 49.79 -7.29 1.25
N TYR A 90 50.07 -6.82 2.48
CA TYR A 90 51.24 -5.98 2.77
C TYR A 90 52.56 -6.65 2.36
N ASP A 91 52.72 -7.96 2.57
CA ASP A 91 53.94 -8.67 2.19
C ASP A 91 54.18 -8.70 0.67
N ARG A 92 53.09 -8.74 -0.12
CA ARG A 92 53.19 -8.74 -1.59
C ARG A 92 53.61 -7.37 -2.11
N ASP A 93 53.02 -6.31 -1.55
CA ASP A 93 53.26 -4.94 -2.00
C ASP A 93 54.61 -4.40 -1.52
N VAL A 94 55.10 -4.85 -0.36
CA VAL A 94 56.46 -4.53 0.10
C VAL A 94 57.52 -5.18 -0.79
N ARG A 95 57.34 -6.44 -1.18
CA ARG A 95 58.30 -7.15 -2.05
C ARG A 95 58.32 -6.61 -3.47
N SER A 96 57.17 -6.16 -4.01
CA SER A 96 57.14 -5.51 -5.32
C SER A 96 57.84 -4.15 -5.30
N HIS A 97 57.63 -3.35 -4.24
CA HIS A 97 58.34 -2.08 -4.08
C HIS A 97 59.84 -2.25 -3.86
N GLN A 98 60.28 -3.26 -3.09
CA GLN A 98 61.71 -3.54 -2.92
C GLN A 98 62.38 -3.88 -4.26
N ARG A 99 61.74 -4.72 -5.09
CA ARG A 99 62.25 -5.05 -6.43
C ARG A 99 62.36 -3.82 -7.33
N LEU A 100 61.36 -2.93 -7.32
CA LEU A 100 61.40 -1.67 -8.07
C LEU A 100 62.55 -0.77 -7.64
N CYS A 101 62.87 -0.71 -6.35
CA CYS A 101 63.99 0.08 -5.85
C CYS A 101 65.36 -0.54 -6.16
N GLU A 102 65.44 -1.87 -6.30
CA GLU A 102 66.66 -2.59 -6.65
C GLU A 102 66.97 -2.53 -8.16
N GLU A 103 65.94 -2.49 -9.03
CA GLU A 103 66.10 -2.39 -10.49
C GLU A 103 66.51 -0.98 -10.98
N VAL A 104 66.39 0.05 -10.13
CA VAL A 104 66.68 1.46 -10.47
C VAL A 104 68.08 1.91 -10.01
N ARG A 105 68.88 1.02 -9.39
CA ARG A 105 70.30 1.26 -9.07
C ARG A 105 71.24 0.70 -10.13
#